data_AF-A0A0R0LWT1-F1
#
_entry.id   AF-A0A0R0LWT1-F1
#
_cell.length_a   1.000
_cell.length_b   1.000
_cell.length_c   1.000
_cell.angle_alpha   90.00
_cell.angle_beta   90.00
_cell.angle_gamma   90.00
#
_symmetry.space_group_name_H-M   'P 1'
#
loop_
_entity.id
_entity.type
_entity.pdbx_description
1 polymer ?
#
loop_
_entity_poly.entity_id
_entity_poly.type
_entity_poly.pdbx_seq_one_letter_code
_entity_poly.pdbx_strand_id
1 'polypeptide(L)'
;MNRREVYKFFEVQEEIQGNSMTEDEVDGLFFSLMDNWNELKGPFALKMIQNYKKTDNEKFKKKIMDYTAMVLLEPSVVSQNQKIIDLGPLILLKNVEAESYNNESLRLYDFIQDLVNLLEENTSKSIIIPIIYECSRLASKFKVCDLNFQTWFDTIRMILTVTKICEWFKDSSFWGLKDTNLKIDTSNYYRSFVYDTNIPCFLDGLLEVYLYEKDELYKPVEILLEQDKTRKQDIILSILKGIEIHNSKLYDIVFLLVKYHPDIKNNFLKYVLMTIRKNLDRNKISFDEQKVISDGFAYNMNNLLLLFSTRIVKGNLSNLIDINFFKQVN
;
A
#
# COMPACT_ATOMS: atom_id res chain seq x y z
N MET A 1 -16.14 3.98 30.86
CA MET A 1 -14.77 3.55 30.48
C MET A 1 -13.85 3.62 31.69
N ASN A 2 -12.71 2.90 31.71
CA ASN A 2 -11.80 2.90 32.86
C ASN A 2 -11.09 4.26 32.99
N ARG A 3 -11.28 4.98 34.11
CA ARG A 3 -10.76 6.35 34.30
C ARG A 3 -9.24 6.42 34.21
N ARG A 4 -8.54 5.45 34.80
CA ARG A 4 -7.06 5.39 34.82
C ARG A 4 -6.48 5.25 33.42
N GLU A 5 -7.07 4.40 32.59
CA GLU A 5 -6.63 4.21 31.20
C GLU A 5 -6.84 5.48 30.36
N VAL A 6 -7.98 6.13 30.52
CA VAL A 6 -8.28 7.38 29.82
C VAL A 6 -7.35 8.51 30.26
N TYR A 7 -7.14 8.69 31.57
CA TYR A 7 -6.22 9.72 32.06
C TYR A 7 -4.78 9.46 31.59
N LYS A 8 -4.36 8.19 31.54
CA LYS A 8 -3.06 7.80 30.98
C LYS A 8 -2.94 8.08 29.48
N PHE A 9 -4.03 7.96 28.73
CA PHE A 9 -4.07 8.31 27.30
C PHE A 9 -3.93 9.82 27.08
N PHE A 10 -4.63 10.63 27.87
CA PHE A 10 -4.62 12.10 27.79
C PHE A 10 -3.49 12.75 28.60
N GLU A 11 -2.64 11.98 29.27
CA GLU A 11 -1.52 12.47 30.10
C GLU A 11 -1.98 13.41 31.24
N VAL A 12 -3.19 13.19 31.77
CA VAL A 12 -3.78 13.96 32.88
C VAL A 12 -3.08 13.59 34.20
N GLN A 13 -2.57 14.59 34.92
CA GLN A 13 -1.83 14.41 36.18
C GLN A 13 -2.69 14.55 37.45
N GLU A 14 -4.00 14.66 37.31
CA GLU A 14 -4.92 14.80 38.45
C GLU A 14 -5.05 13.50 39.25
N GLU A 15 -5.35 13.63 40.55
CA GLU A 15 -5.68 12.48 41.39
C GLU A 15 -6.93 11.76 40.87
N ILE A 16 -6.81 10.46 40.64
CA ILE A 16 -7.91 9.64 40.12
C ILE A 16 -8.92 9.41 41.25
N GLN A 17 -10.02 10.15 41.22
CA GLN A 17 -11.20 9.87 42.04
C GLN A 17 -12.20 9.03 41.25
N GLY A 18 -12.58 7.86 41.76
CA GLY A 18 -13.52 6.94 41.09
C GLY A 18 -12.88 6.05 40.00
N ASN A 19 -13.62 5.01 39.60
CA ASN A 19 -13.10 3.97 38.70
C ASN A 19 -13.56 4.11 37.24
N SER A 20 -14.67 4.81 36.99
CA SER A 20 -15.28 4.90 35.66
C SER A 20 -15.47 6.34 35.21
N MET A 21 -15.47 6.54 33.89
CA MET A 21 -15.96 7.75 33.25
C MET A 21 -17.11 7.46 32.29
N THR A 22 -18.02 8.42 32.17
CA THR A 22 -19.09 8.42 31.18
C THR A 22 -18.54 8.69 29.77
N GLU A 23 -19.37 8.50 28.75
CA GLU A 23 -18.97 8.83 27.38
C GLU A 23 -18.80 10.34 27.19
N ASP A 24 -19.69 11.16 27.76
CA ASP A 24 -19.61 12.62 27.67
C ASP A 24 -18.34 13.20 28.33
N GLU A 25 -17.91 12.65 29.47
CA GLU A 25 -16.66 13.04 30.12
C GLU A 25 -15.45 12.75 29.21
N VAL A 26 -15.48 11.60 28.53
CA VAL A 26 -14.41 11.19 27.61
C VAL A 26 -14.42 12.08 26.36
N ASP A 27 -15.59 12.33 25.76
CA ASP A 27 -15.74 13.18 24.59
C ASP A 27 -15.28 14.61 24.88
N GLY A 28 -15.56 15.13 26.08
CA GLY A 28 -15.03 16.41 26.56
C GLY A 28 -13.50 16.49 26.59
N LEU A 29 -12.82 15.39 26.95
CA LEU A 29 -11.35 15.31 26.91
C LEU A 29 -10.82 15.32 25.46
N PHE A 30 -11.50 14.62 24.54
CA PHE A 30 -11.13 14.66 23.12
C PHE A 30 -11.28 16.08 22.54
N PHE A 31 -12.42 16.75 22.78
CA PHE A 31 -12.63 18.12 22.31
C PHE A 31 -11.62 19.09 22.89
N SER A 32 -11.35 19.01 24.21
CA SER A 32 -10.31 19.83 24.84
C SER A 32 -8.93 19.58 24.23
N LEU A 33 -8.58 18.33 23.91
CA LEU A 33 -7.32 18.01 23.25
C LEU A 33 -7.25 18.60 21.83
N MET A 34 -8.35 18.55 21.07
CA MET A 34 -8.47 19.10 19.72
C MET A 34 -8.39 20.64 19.71
N ASP A 35 -9.12 21.30 20.60
CA ASP A 35 -9.15 22.76 20.73
C ASP A 35 -7.79 23.33 21.14
N ASN A 36 -7.04 22.59 21.96
CA ASN A 36 -5.69 22.95 22.36
C ASN A 36 -4.61 22.52 21.36
N TRP A 37 -4.97 21.85 20.27
CA TRP A 37 -4.01 21.42 19.25
C TRP A 37 -3.60 22.59 18.35
N ASN A 38 -2.39 22.55 17.81
CA ASN A 38 -1.90 23.56 16.88
C ASN A 38 -0.82 22.99 15.96
N GLU A 39 -0.45 23.77 14.93
CA GLU A 39 0.51 23.36 13.91
C GLU A 39 1.88 22.95 14.45
N LEU A 40 2.31 23.50 15.58
CA LEU A 40 3.63 23.22 16.18
C LEU A 40 3.69 21.83 16.85
N LYS A 41 2.55 21.23 17.18
CA LYS A 41 2.45 19.93 17.85
C LYS A 41 2.54 18.74 16.89
N GLY A 42 2.58 19.00 15.58
CA GLY A 42 2.61 17.96 14.55
C GLY A 42 1.24 17.31 14.31
N PRO A 43 1.20 16.14 13.64
CA PRO A 43 -0.06 15.53 13.23
C PRO A 43 -0.83 14.91 14.39
N PHE A 44 -2.09 15.35 14.57
CA PHE A 44 -2.94 14.91 15.66
C PHE A 44 -3.16 13.39 15.63
N ALA A 45 -3.49 12.82 14.46
CA ALA A 45 -3.74 11.39 14.31
C ALA A 45 -2.55 10.53 14.76
N LEU A 46 -1.30 10.99 14.55
CA LEU A 46 -0.11 10.25 14.99
C LEU A 46 0.04 10.26 16.52
N LYS A 47 -0.28 11.37 17.20
CA LYS A 47 -0.34 11.40 18.68
C LYS A 47 -1.37 10.41 19.21
N MET A 48 -2.54 10.34 18.56
CA MET A 48 -3.59 9.39 18.94
C MET A 48 -3.11 7.94 18.85
N ILE A 49 -2.46 7.58 17.74
CA ILE A 49 -1.92 6.23 17.51
C ILE A 49 -0.81 5.89 18.50
N GLN A 50 0.08 6.84 18.82
CA GLN A 50 1.15 6.65 19.81
C GLN A 50 0.60 6.30 21.20
N ASN A 51 -0.54 6.88 21.58
CA ASN A 51 -1.15 6.66 22.89
C ASN A 51 -2.16 5.50 22.91
N TYR A 52 -2.61 5.00 21.76
CA TYR A 52 -3.72 4.04 21.63
C TYR A 52 -3.44 2.67 22.29
N LYS A 53 -2.20 2.15 22.26
CA LYS A 53 -1.85 0.85 22.90
C LYS A 53 -1.90 0.86 24.43
N LYS A 54 -2.23 1.99 25.07
CA LYS A 54 -2.22 2.12 26.54
C LYS A 54 -3.53 1.62 27.20
N THR A 55 -4.48 1.09 26.44
CA THR A 55 -5.80 0.64 26.93
C THR A 55 -6.18 -0.73 26.34
N ASP A 56 -6.68 -1.61 27.20
CA ASP A 56 -7.31 -2.88 26.81
C ASP A 56 -8.85 -2.77 26.79
N ASN A 57 -9.39 -1.58 27.08
CA ASN A 57 -10.82 -1.32 27.09
C ASN A 57 -11.36 -1.13 25.67
N GLU A 58 -12.12 -2.11 25.16
CA GLU A 58 -12.67 -2.06 23.79
C GLU A 58 -13.52 -0.83 23.50
N LYS A 59 -14.35 -0.37 24.47
CA LYS A 59 -15.17 0.84 24.28
C LYS A 59 -14.30 2.08 24.11
N PHE A 60 -13.24 2.20 24.89
CA PHE A 60 -12.32 3.33 24.78
C PHE A 60 -11.46 3.25 23.52
N LYS A 61 -10.96 2.05 23.15
CA LYS A 61 -10.30 1.82 21.86
C LYS A 61 -11.18 2.26 20.69
N LYS A 62 -12.46 1.86 20.70
CA LYS A 62 -13.40 2.27 19.64
C LYS A 62 -13.52 3.80 19.56
N LYS A 63 -13.69 4.50 20.69
CA LYS A 63 -13.69 5.97 20.71
C LYS A 63 -12.41 6.58 20.16
N ILE A 64 -11.25 6.06 20.55
CA ILE A 64 -9.96 6.52 19.99
C ILE A 64 -9.94 6.33 18.47
N MET A 65 -10.42 5.19 17.97
CA MET A 65 -10.51 4.91 16.53
C MET A 65 -11.49 5.86 15.82
N ASP A 66 -12.67 6.11 16.39
CA ASP A 66 -13.68 7.02 15.83
C ASP A 66 -13.10 8.43 15.66
N TYR A 67 -12.49 8.99 16.70
CA TYR A 67 -11.87 10.32 16.64
C TYR A 67 -10.63 10.35 15.73
N THR A 68 -9.83 9.29 15.72
CA THR A 68 -8.67 9.20 14.81
C THR A 68 -9.13 9.14 13.36
N ALA A 69 -10.15 8.34 13.04
CA ALA A 69 -10.74 8.24 11.71
C ALA A 69 -11.36 9.57 11.27
N MET A 70 -12.08 10.26 12.16
CA MET A 70 -12.62 11.59 11.90
C MET A 70 -11.51 12.56 11.46
N VAL A 71 -10.39 12.60 12.18
CA VAL A 71 -9.26 13.50 11.85
C VAL A 71 -8.50 13.03 10.59
N LEU A 72 -8.46 11.74 10.29
CA LEU A 72 -7.83 11.24 9.06
C LEU A 72 -8.67 11.56 7.82
N LEU A 73 -10.00 11.49 7.94
CA LEU A 73 -10.94 11.72 6.83
C LEU A 73 -11.28 13.19 6.66
N GLU A 74 -11.35 13.96 7.75
CA GLU A 74 -11.62 15.40 7.76
C GLU A 74 -10.56 16.13 8.62
N PRO A 75 -9.31 16.27 8.13
CA PRO A 75 -8.21 16.81 8.95
C PRO A 75 -8.40 18.24 9.44
N SER A 76 -9.24 19.03 8.77
CA SER A 76 -9.56 20.42 9.12
C SER A 76 -10.38 20.56 10.39
N VAL A 77 -10.93 19.47 10.96
CA VAL A 77 -11.62 19.50 12.26
C VAL A 77 -10.68 19.82 13.43
N VAL A 78 -9.37 19.73 13.22
CA VAL A 78 -8.34 20.11 14.20
C VAL A 78 -7.38 21.10 13.54
N SER A 79 -6.98 22.14 14.28
CA SER A 79 -6.00 23.12 13.81
C SER A 79 -4.63 22.47 13.59
N GLN A 80 -4.25 22.30 12.32
CA GLN A 80 -3.05 21.59 11.87
C GLN A 80 -2.44 22.28 10.65
N ASN A 81 -1.16 22.01 10.37
CA ASN A 81 -0.48 22.56 9.21
C ASN A 81 -1.17 22.12 7.90
N GLN A 82 -1.26 23.01 6.91
CA GLN A 82 -1.92 22.71 5.62
C GLN A 82 -1.37 21.45 4.95
N LYS A 83 -0.06 21.18 5.04
CA LYS A 83 0.53 19.95 4.48
C LYS A 83 -0.02 18.67 5.12
N ILE A 84 -0.43 18.72 6.38
CA ILE A 84 -1.06 17.59 7.08
C ILE A 84 -2.51 17.44 6.60
N ILE A 85 -3.21 18.56 6.44
CA ILE A 85 -4.57 18.59 5.92
C ILE A 85 -4.63 17.97 4.52
N ASP A 86 -3.71 18.39 3.64
CA ASP A 86 -3.65 17.90 2.26
C ASP A 86 -3.32 16.39 2.17
N LEU A 87 -2.61 15.85 3.17
CA LEU A 87 -2.25 14.42 3.19
C LEU A 87 -3.41 13.52 3.64
N GLY A 88 -4.31 14.01 4.48
CA GLY A 88 -5.41 13.21 5.02
C GLY A 88 -4.94 11.86 5.59
N PRO A 89 -5.50 10.72 5.15
CA PRO A 89 -5.08 9.38 5.59
C PRO A 89 -3.61 9.05 5.33
N LEU A 90 -3.00 9.67 4.31
CA LEU A 90 -1.62 9.40 3.91
C LEU A 90 -0.60 9.86 4.95
N ILE A 91 -1.02 10.66 5.95
CA ILE A 91 -0.16 11.05 7.06
C ILE A 91 0.37 9.84 7.85
N LEU A 92 -0.35 8.71 7.82
CA LEU A 92 0.09 7.46 8.45
C LEU A 92 1.36 6.89 7.82
N LEU A 93 1.69 7.24 6.57
CA LEU A 93 2.92 6.82 5.92
C LEU A 93 4.17 7.50 6.51
N LYS A 94 4.02 8.65 7.20
CA LYS A 94 5.15 9.24 7.92
C LYS A 94 5.67 8.34 9.04
N ASN A 95 4.80 7.54 9.66
CA ASN A 95 5.24 6.54 10.62
C ASN A 95 6.06 5.46 9.91
N VAL A 96 5.62 4.97 8.74
CA VAL A 96 6.37 3.95 7.97
C VAL A 96 7.80 4.41 7.64
N GLU A 97 7.96 5.66 7.20
CA GLU A 97 9.28 6.23 6.90
C GLU A 97 10.16 6.32 8.16
N ALA A 98 9.60 6.73 9.30
CA ALA A 98 10.31 6.80 10.58
C ALA A 98 10.61 5.40 11.19
N GLU A 99 9.73 4.43 10.96
CA GLU A 99 9.74 3.08 11.54
C GLU A 99 10.75 2.13 10.87
N SER A 100 11.19 2.42 9.64
CA SER A 100 12.25 1.65 8.95
C SER A 100 13.59 1.59 9.71
N TYR A 101 13.71 2.31 10.83
CA TYR A 101 14.88 2.31 11.72
C TYR A 101 14.66 1.70 13.12
N ASN A 102 13.43 1.37 13.57
CA ASN A 102 13.16 0.89 14.94
C ASN A 102 11.97 -0.11 15.03
N ASN A 103 11.91 -0.92 16.12
CA ASN A 103 10.89 -1.96 16.44
C ASN A 103 9.41 -1.47 16.58
N GLU A 104 9.04 -0.39 15.91
CA GLU A 104 7.75 0.29 15.97
C GLU A 104 6.73 -0.18 14.92
N SER A 105 7.13 -1.03 13.95
CA SER A 105 6.26 -1.63 12.92
C SER A 105 5.05 -2.40 13.47
N LEU A 106 5.15 -2.91 14.71
CA LEU A 106 4.04 -3.54 15.43
C LEU A 106 2.92 -2.54 15.78
N ARG A 107 3.17 -1.22 15.78
CA ARG A 107 2.18 -0.21 16.19
C ARG A 107 1.21 0.13 15.07
N LEU A 108 1.72 0.37 13.86
CA LEU A 108 0.87 0.60 12.70
C LEU A 108 0.03 -0.64 12.37
N TYR A 109 0.62 -1.84 12.46
CA TYR A 109 -0.11 -3.10 12.25
C TYR A 109 -1.29 -3.26 13.22
N ASP A 110 -1.05 -3.15 14.53
CA ASP A 110 -2.11 -3.30 15.54
C ASP A 110 -3.20 -2.23 15.36
N PHE A 111 -2.81 -0.99 15.03
CA PHE A 111 -3.76 0.08 14.72
C PHE A 111 -4.64 -0.27 13.52
N ILE A 112 -4.06 -0.73 12.41
CA ILE A 112 -4.82 -1.13 11.22
C ILE A 112 -5.76 -2.29 11.56
N GLN A 113 -5.29 -3.26 12.33
CA GLN A 113 -6.10 -4.40 12.75
C GLN A 113 -7.32 -3.95 13.58
N ASP A 114 -7.11 -3.08 14.57
CA ASP A 114 -8.20 -2.54 15.40
C ASP A 114 -9.12 -1.62 14.59
N LEU A 115 -8.58 -0.80 13.68
CA LEU A 115 -9.36 0.09 12.81
C LEU A 115 -10.35 -0.67 11.93
N VAL A 116 -9.95 -1.81 11.36
CA VAL A 116 -10.83 -2.65 10.51
C VAL A 116 -11.75 -3.56 11.35
N ASN A 117 -11.41 -3.79 12.62
CA ASN A 117 -12.24 -4.58 13.53
C ASN A 117 -13.32 -3.79 14.23
N LEU A 118 -13.05 -2.52 14.57
CA LEU A 118 -13.91 -1.69 15.42
C LEU A 118 -14.76 -0.67 14.65
N LEU A 119 -14.34 -0.27 13.43
CA LEU A 119 -15.06 0.72 12.62
C LEU A 119 -15.88 0.07 11.50
N GLU A 120 -16.78 0.86 10.90
CA GLU A 120 -17.53 0.47 9.71
C GLU A 120 -16.61 0.30 8.50
N GLU A 121 -16.94 -0.68 7.66
CA GLU A 121 -16.10 -1.08 6.51
C GLU A 121 -15.80 0.09 5.56
N ASN A 122 -16.78 0.95 5.28
CA ASN A 122 -16.60 2.09 4.39
C ASN A 122 -15.62 3.11 4.96
N THR A 123 -15.71 3.40 6.26
CA THR A 123 -14.77 4.28 6.97
C THR A 123 -13.35 3.71 6.90
N SER A 124 -13.20 2.42 7.19
CA SER A 124 -11.90 1.75 7.12
C SER A 124 -11.33 1.74 5.71
N LYS A 125 -12.14 1.45 4.67
CA LYS A 125 -11.70 1.48 3.26
C LYS A 125 -11.21 2.86 2.84
N SER A 126 -11.93 3.92 3.23
CA SER A 126 -11.56 5.31 2.90
C SER A 126 -10.22 5.74 3.51
N ILE A 127 -9.74 5.05 4.55
CA ILE A 127 -8.43 5.30 5.16
C ILE A 127 -7.36 4.39 4.55
N ILE A 128 -7.63 3.08 4.49
CA ILE A 128 -6.63 2.07 4.16
C ILE A 128 -6.36 1.95 2.65
N ILE A 129 -7.39 2.05 1.80
CA ILE A 129 -7.19 1.91 0.36
C ILE A 129 -6.25 3.00 -0.18
N PRO A 130 -6.42 4.30 0.14
CA PRO A 130 -5.46 5.32 -0.28
C PRO A 130 -4.01 5.03 0.12
N ILE A 131 -3.80 4.47 1.31
CA ILE A 131 -2.47 4.09 1.80
C ILE A 131 -1.84 2.99 0.92
N ILE A 132 -2.62 1.96 0.55
CA ILE A 132 -2.12 0.89 -0.33
C ILE A 132 -1.72 1.45 -1.70
N TYR A 133 -2.56 2.30 -2.29
CA TYR A 133 -2.28 2.94 -3.57
C TYR A 133 -1.07 3.87 -3.50
N GLU A 134 -0.95 4.65 -2.42
CA GLU A 134 0.17 5.53 -2.23
C GLU A 134 1.48 4.79 -2.01
N CYS A 135 1.50 3.68 -1.24
CA CYS A 135 2.67 2.82 -1.15
C CYS A 135 3.09 2.30 -2.53
N SER A 136 2.13 1.87 -3.35
CA SER A 136 2.42 1.41 -4.70
C SER A 136 3.01 2.52 -5.59
N ARG A 137 2.47 3.74 -5.49
CA ARG A 137 3.00 4.94 -6.18
C ARG A 137 4.37 5.37 -5.68
N LEU A 138 4.64 5.24 -4.38
CA LEU A 138 5.95 5.56 -3.81
C LEU A 138 6.99 4.53 -4.25
N ALA A 139 6.62 3.24 -4.28
CA ALA A 139 7.50 2.18 -4.79
C ALA A 139 7.94 2.45 -6.23
N SER A 140 7.04 2.88 -7.11
CA SER A 140 7.33 3.14 -8.53
C SER A 140 8.34 4.27 -8.79
N LYS A 141 8.68 5.07 -7.77
CA LYS A 141 9.67 6.14 -7.88
C LYS A 141 11.11 5.66 -7.69
N PHE A 142 11.31 4.44 -7.20
CA PHE A 142 12.63 3.90 -6.91
C PHE A 142 13.13 2.99 -8.02
N LYS A 143 14.45 2.91 -8.17
CA LYS A 143 15.12 1.91 -9.00
C LYS A 143 15.23 0.60 -8.24
N VAL A 144 15.33 -0.52 -8.95
CA VAL A 144 15.55 -1.84 -8.33
C VAL A 144 16.86 -1.95 -7.54
N CYS A 145 17.86 -1.11 -7.84
CA CYS A 145 19.09 -1.03 -7.06
C CYS A 145 18.91 -0.21 -5.76
N ASP A 146 17.96 0.71 -5.74
CA ASP A 146 17.59 1.48 -4.55
C ASP A 146 16.60 0.66 -3.75
N LEU A 147 17.13 -0.22 -2.89
CA LEU A 147 16.42 -1.13 -2.01
C LEU A 147 15.35 -0.47 -1.10
N ASN A 148 15.19 0.85 -1.12
CA ASN A 148 14.17 1.64 -0.47
C ASN A 148 12.74 1.32 -0.95
N PHE A 149 12.56 0.77 -2.16
CA PHE A 149 11.23 0.31 -2.59
C PHE A 149 10.65 -0.76 -1.66
N GLN A 150 11.52 -1.55 -1.00
CA GLN A 150 11.11 -2.68 -0.17
C GLN A 150 10.21 -2.27 0.98
N THR A 151 10.44 -1.10 1.58
CA THR A 151 9.62 -0.58 2.68
C THR A 151 8.14 -0.54 2.27
N TRP A 152 7.85 -0.04 1.07
CA TRP A 152 6.48 0.08 0.57
C TRP A 152 5.84 -1.27 0.26
N PHE A 153 6.62 -2.22 -0.27
CA PHE A 153 6.18 -3.60 -0.46
C PHE A 153 5.85 -4.27 0.89
N ASP A 154 6.72 -4.09 1.88
CA ASP A 154 6.53 -4.67 3.21
C ASP A 154 5.35 -4.05 3.94
N THR A 155 5.10 -2.74 3.79
CA THR A 155 3.89 -2.08 4.31
C THR A 155 2.63 -2.63 3.67
N ILE A 156 2.57 -2.76 2.34
CA ILE A 156 1.42 -3.37 1.65
C ILE A 156 1.22 -4.80 2.12
N ARG A 157 2.29 -5.60 2.16
CA ARG A 157 2.24 -6.99 2.61
C ARG A 157 1.71 -7.09 4.04
N MET A 158 2.18 -6.24 4.95
CA MET A 158 1.72 -6.14 6.34
C MET A 158 0.24 -5.77 6.41
N ILE A 159 -0.22 -4.79 5.65
CA ILE A 159 -1.64 -4.43 5.58
C ILE A 159 -2.47 -5.64 5.13
N LEU A 160 -2.01 -6.35 4.10
CA LEU A 160 -2.71 -7.50 3.53
C LEU A 160 -2.67 -8.78 4.41
N THR A 161 -1.93 -8.81 5.52
CA THR A 161 -2.08 -9.94 6.47
C THR A 161 -3.37 -9.87 7.28
N VAL A 162 -4.04 -8.71 7.31
CA VAL A 162 -5.34 -8.54 7.97
C VAL A 162 -6.44 -9.12 7.08
N THR A 163 -7.02 -10.24 7.50
CA THR A 163 -8.04 -11.01 6.77
C THR A 163 -9.18 -10.16 6.18
N LYS A 164 -9.74 -9.24 6.97
CA LYS A 164 -10.84 -8.36 6.51
C LYS A 164 -10.43 -7.43 5.36
N ILE A 165 -9.16 -7.04 5.28
CA ILE A 165 -8.65 -6.21 4.18
C ILE A 165 -8.54 -7.06 2.90
N CYS A 166 -8.08 -8.31 2.99
CA CYS A 166 -8.05 -9.23 1.85
C CYS A 166 -9.44 -9.44 1.23
N GLU A 167 -10.50 -9.49 2.03
CA GLU A 167 -11.89 -9.57 1.54
C GLU A 167 -12.24 -8.43 0.57
N TRP A 168 -11.73 -7.22 0.79
CA TRP A 168 -12.02 -6.08 -0.07
C TRP A 168 -11.53 -6.29 -1.50
N PHE A 169 -10.46 -7.05 -1.70
CA PHE A 169 -9.91 -7.36 -3.03
C PHE A 169 -10.76 -8.36 -3.85
N LYS A 170 -11.87 -8.85 -3.30
CA LYS A 170 -12.93 -9.50 -4.10
C LYS A 170 -13.60 -8.48 -5.03
N ASP A 171 -13.61 -7.20 -4.65
CA ASP A 171 -14.06 -6.13 -5.53
C ASP A 171 -13.08 -5.96 -6.69
N SER A 172 -13.61 -6.17 -7.90
CA SER A 172 -12.88 -6.03 -9.15
C SER A 172 -12.38 -4.59 -9.42
N SER A 173 -12.94 -3.56 -8.77
CA SER A 173 -12.47 -2.17 -8.98
C SER A 173 -11.04 -1.95 -8.51
N PHE A 174 -10.60 -2.61 -7.43
CA PHE A 174 -9.21 -2.50 -6.95
C PHE A 174 -8.18 -3.12 -7.90
N TRP A 175 -8.66 -3.90 -8.86
CA TRP A 175 -7.86 -4.51 -9.93
C TRP A 175 -7.91 -3.70 -11.23
N GLY A 176 -8.51 -2.50 -11.23
CA GLY A 176 -8.69 -1.68 -12.43
C GLY A 176 -9.64 -2.31 -13.46
N LEU A 177 -10.55 -3.20 -13.04
CA LEU A 177 -11.46 -3.93 -13.94
C LEU A 177 -12.85 -3.30 -14.05
N LYS A 178 -13.21 -2.39 -13.13
CA LYS A 178 -14.49 -1.68 -13.07
C LYS A 178 -14.30 -0.31 -12.44
N ASP A 179 -15.20 0.60 -12.78
CA ASP A 179 -15.31 1.88 -12.07
C ASP A 179 -15.79 1.68 -10.63
N THR A 180 -15.43 2.64 -9.80
CA THR A 180 -15.88 2.74 -8.41
C THR A 180 -16.23 4.17 -8.07
N ASN A 181 -17.05 4.34 -7.03
CA ASN A 181 -17.43 5.63 -6.48
C ASN A 181 -16.34 6.23 -5.58
N LEU A 182 -15.28 5.47 -5.27
CA LEU A 182 -14.12 5.98 -4.54
C LEU A 182 -13.39 6.99 -5.43
N LYS A 183 -13.32 8.24 -4.96
CA LYS A 183 -12.52 9.28 -5.62
C LYS A 183 -11.09 9.19 -5.09
N ILE A 184 -10.26 8.38 -5.73
CA ILE A 184 -8.81 8.49 -5.56
C ILE A 184 -8.35 9.56 -6.55
N ASP A 185 -7.58 10.55 -6.09
CA ASP A 185 -7.01 11.56 -6.99
C ASP A 185 -6.02 10.90 -7.95
N THR A 186 -6.51 10.47 -9.12
CA THR A 186 -5.72 9.75 -10.13
C THR A 186 -4.74 10.63 -10.90
N SER A 187 -4.76 11.95 -10.70
CA SER A 187 -3.97 12.91 -11.50
C SER A 187 -2.45 12.66 -11.43
N ASN A 188 -1.98 11.90 -10.43
CA ASN A 188 -0.57 11.59 -10.19
C ASN A 188 -0.23 10.09 -10.16
N TYR A 189 -1.16 9.18 -10.47
CA TYR A 189 -0.93 7.73 -10.35
C TYR A 189 -0.56 7.09 -11.69
N TYR A 190 0.72 6.73 -11.80
CA TYR A 190 1.35 5.88 -12.84
C TYR A 190 1.35 6.47 -14.25
N ARG A 191 2.51 6.97 -14.71
CA ARG A 191 2.64 7.56 -16.07
C ARG A 191 2.49 6.54 -17.21
N SER A 192 2.44 5.23 -16.95
CA SER A 192 2.43 4.21 -18.01
C SER A 192 1.02 3.84 -18.51
N PHE A 193 -0.01 4.57 -18.10
CA PHE A 193 -1.39 4.23 -18.48
C PHE A 193 -2.28 5.47 -18.58
N VAL A 194 -3.16 5.46 -19.59
CA VAL A 194 -4.38 6.28 -19.60
C VAL A 194 -5.50 5.36 -19.16
N TYR A 195 -6.00 5.54 -17.93
CA TYR A 195 -7.05 4.68 -17.40
C TYR A 195 -8.40 5.10 -17.96
N ASP A 196 -9.06 4.19 -18.68
CA ASP A 196 -10.48 4.33 -19.05
C ASP A 196 -11.39 4.22 -17.81
N THR A 197 -10.85 3.70 -16.69
CA THR A 197 -11.54 3.52 -15.42
C THR A 197 -11.11 4.56 -14.40
N ASN A 198 -11.99 4.89 -13.45
CA ASN A 198 -11.74 5.89 -12.41
C ASN A 198 -10.59 5.56 -11.45
N ILE A 199 -10.16 4.28 -11.34
CA ILE A 199 -9.09 3.85 -10.43
C ILE A 199 -8.13 2.86 -11.13
N PRO A 200 -6.80 3.03 -11.00
CA PRO A 200 -5.80 2.07 -11.49
C PRO A 200 -5.77 0.76 -10.70
N CYS A 201 -5.05 -0.26 -11.17
CA CYS A 201 -4.77 -1.41 -10.33
C CYS A 201 -3.70 -1.03 -9.31
N PHE A 202 -3.88 -1.39 -8.03
CA PHE A 202 -2.88 -1.10 -7.01
C PHE A 202 -1.52 -1.76 -7.29
N LEU A 203 -1.46 -2.82 -8.12
CA LEU A 203 -0.21 -3.47 -8.52
C LEU A 203 0.61 -2.65 -9.53
N ASP A 204 0.00 -1.67 -10.21
CA ASP A 204 0.64 -1.00 -11.35
C ASP A 204 1.95 -0.31 -10.95
N GLY A 205 1.96 0.36 -9.79
CA GLY A 205 3.18 0.98 -9.25
C GLY A 205 4.26 0.00 -8.81
N LEU A 206 3.84 -1.13 -8.24
CA LEU A 206 4.75 -2.21 -7.86
C LEU A 206 5.39 -2.86 -9.09
N LEU A 207 4.74 -2.81 -10.25
CA LEU A 207 5.29 -3.32 -11.49
C LEU A 207 6.24 -2.32 -12.17
N GLU A 208 6.14 -1.03 -11.87
CA GLU A 208 6.97 0.02 -12.49
C GLU A 208 8.41 0.13 -11.93
N VAL A 209 8.75 -0.55 -10.82
CA VAL A 209 10.09 -0.48 -10.21
C VAL A 209 11.12 -1.15 -11.14
N TYR A 210 11.88 -0.36 -11.91
CA TYR A 210 12.93 -0.89 -12.80
C TYR A 210 14.11 0.07 -12.97
N LEU A 211 15.14 -0.35 -13.72
CA LEU A 211 16.49 0.21 -13.73
C LEU A 211 16.64 1.69 -14.09
N TYR A 212 15.65 2.25 -14.77
CA TYR A 212 15.66 3.63 -15.18
C TYR A 212 14.55 4.35 -14.41
N GLU A 213 14.93 5.40 -13.68
CA GLU A 213 14.00 6.50 -13.45
C GLU A 213 13.49 6.95 -14.82
N LYS A 214 12.31 7.56 -14.88
CA LYS A 214 11.82 8.26 -16.08
C LYS A 214 12.63 9.56 -16.33
N ASP A 215 13.95 9.49 -16.14
CA ASP A 215 14.96 10.52 -16.36
C ASP A 215 15.57 10.34 -17.75
N GLU A 216 16.22 11.39 -18.25
CA GLU A 216 16.71 11.52 -19.63
C GLU A 216 17.45 10.26 -20.14
N LEU A 217 17.06 9.82 -21.35
CA LEU A 217 17.46 8.60 -22.10
C LEU A 217 18.97 8.28 -22.12
N TYR A 218 19.84 9.20 -21.73
CA TYR A 218 21.29 9.12 -21.89
C TYR A 218 22.07 8.92 -20.58
N LYS A 219 21.49 9.27 -19.42
CA LYS A 219 22.16 9.23 -18.11
C LYS A 219 22.60 7.81 -17.66
N PRO A 220 21.78 6.75 -17.81
CA PRO A 220 22.14 5.42 -17.28
C PRO A 220 23.22 4.70 -18.09
N VAL A 221 23.33 4.97 -19.39
CA VAL A 221 24.31 4.34 -20.28
C VAL A 221 25.70 4.92 -20.05
N GLU A 222 25.82 6.23 -19.82
CA GLU A 222 27.09 6.88 -19.46
C GLU A 222 27.69 6.30 -18.17
N ILE A 223 26.86 6.05 -17.16
CA ILE A 223 27.27 5.39 -15.90
C ILE A 223 27.91 4.04 -16.17
N LEU A 224 27.49 3.29 -17.19
CA LEU A 224 28.10 2.02 -17.54
C LEU A 224 29.29 2.18 -18.47
N LEU A 225 29.27 3.11 -19.44
CA LEU A 225 30.31 3.20 -20.46
C LEU A 225 31.67 3.60 -19.88
N GLU A 226 31.72 4.51 -18.90
CA GLU A 226 32.95 5.06 -18.33
C GLU A 226 33.63 4.19 -17.27
N GLN A 227 32.95 3.15 -16.77
CA GLN A 227 33.44 2.33 -15.66
C GLN A 227 34.36 1.20 -16.15
N ASP A 228 35.29 0.77 -15.29
CA ASP A 228 36.10 -0.42 -15.54
C ASP A 228 35.25 -1.72 -15.52
N LYS A 229 35.85 -2.82 -15.99
CA LYS A 229 35.16 -4.11 -16.13
C LYS A 229 34.68 -4.68 -14.80
N THR A 230 35.43 -4.53 -13.72
CA THR A 230 35.08 -5.06 -12.39
C THR A 230 33.89 -4.31 -11.85
N ARG A 231 33.91 -2.98 -11.97
CA ARG A 231 32.83 -2.12 -11.51
C ARG A 231 31.53 -2.32 -12.31
N LYS A 232 31.63 -2.58 -13.61
CA LYS A 232 30.50 -3.04 -14.44
C LYS A 232 29.87 -4.34 -13.91
N GLN A 233 30.71 -5.32 -13.54
CA GLN A 233 30.22 -6.58 -12.99
C GLN A 233 29.49 -6.38 -11.65
N ASP A 234 30.03 -5.57 -10.75
CA ASP A 234 29.39 -5.26 -9.47
C ASP A 234 28.03 -4.58 -9.65
N ILE A 235 27.92 -3.64 -10.58
CA ILE A 235 26.66 -2.98 -10.94
C ILE A 235 25.65 -4.00 -11.45
N ILE A 236 26.05 -4.87 -12.39
CA ILE A 236 25.17 -5.92 -12.93
C ILE A 236 24.70 -6.87 -11.82
N LEU A 237 25.58 -7.32 -10.93
CA LEU A 237 25.20 -8.19 -9.82
C LEU A 237 24.24 -7.51 -8.84
N SER A 238 24.44 -6.22 -8.55
CA SER A 238 23.54 -5.41 -7.72
C SER A 238 22.15 -5.30 -8.36
N ILE A 239 22.10 -5.06 -9.66
CA ILE A 239 20.87 -5.02 -10.45
C ILE A 239 20.12 -6.34 -10.40
N LEU A 240 20.81 -7.45 -10.67
CA LEU A 240 20.21 -8.79 -10.66
C LEU A 240 19.64 -9.14 -9.28
N LYS A 241 20.38 -8.82 -8.21
CA LYS A 241 19.92 -8.98 -6.83
C LYS A 241 18.68 -8.11 -6.55
N GLY A 242 18.68 -6.86 -7.01
CA GLY A 242 17.54 -5.95 -6.89
C GLY A 242 16.28 -6.50 -7.56
N ILE A 243 16.42 -7.00 -8.79
CA ILE A 243 15.35 -7.65 -9.56
C ILE A 243 14.82 -8.90 -8.84
N GLU A 244 15.70 -9.74 -8.29
CA GLU A 244 15.30 -10.95 -7.55
C GLU A 244 14.48 -10.58 -6.30
N ILE A 245 14.97 -9.64 -5.49
CA ILE A 245 14.29 -9.16 -4.28
C ILE A 245 12.93 -8.55 -4.65
N HIS A 246 12.89 -7.71 -5.67
CA HIS A 246 11.68 -7.08 -6.17
C HIS A 246 10.61 -8.10 -6.53
N ASN A 247 10.94 -9.04 -7.42
CA ASN A 247 9.99 -10.02 -7.92
C ASN A 247 9.55 -11.00 -6.82
N SER A 248 10.43 -11.35 -5.89
CA SER A 248 10.08 -12.16 -4.73
C SER A 248 9.04 -11.47 -3.84
N LYS A 249 9.22 -10.19 -3.52
CA LYS A 249 8.24 -9.43 -2.72
C LYS A 249 6.92 -9.21 -3.46
N LEU A 250 6.98 -8.92 -4.76
CA LEU A 250 5.79 -8.81 -5.60
C LEU A 250 5.00 -10.12 -5.61
N TYR A 251 5.70 -11.25 -5.77
CA TYR A 251 5.10 -12.58 -5.71
C TYR A 251 4.46 -12.84 -4.34
N ASP A 252 5.11 -12.50 -3.23
CA ASP A 252 4.55 -12.70 -1.90
C ASP A 252 3.24 -11.94 -1.69
N ILE A 253 3.16 -10.68 -2.15
CA ILE A 253 1.94 -9.86 -2.11
C ILE A 253 0.81 -10.51 -2.92
N VAL A 254 1.09 -10.85 -4.18
CA VAL A 254 0.08 -11.42 -5.08
C VAL A 254 -0.34 -12.81 -4.61
N PHE A 255 0.61 -13.64 -4.19
CA PHE A 255 0.35 -14.99 -3.69
C PHE A 255 -0.51 -14.98 -2.42
N LEU A 256 -0.26 -14.04 -1.50
CA LEU A 256 -1.07 -13.84 -0.30
C LEU A 256 -2.54 -13.60 -0.66
N LEU A 257 -2.79 -12.75 -1.66
CA LEU A 257 -4.14 -12.42 -2.13
C LEU A 257 -4.81 -13.56 -2.89
N VAL A 258 -4.15 -14.15 -3.89
CA VAL A 258 -4.80 -15.16 -4.75
C VAL A 258 -5.03 -16.49 -4.05
N LYS A 259 -4.29 -16.80 -2.98
CA LYS A 259 -4.59 -17.98 -2.15
C LYS A 259 -5.81 -17.77 -1.26
N TYR A 260 -6.14 -16.51 -0.96
CA TYR A 260 -7.15 -16.17 0.04
C TYR A 260 -8.56 -16.51 -0.43
N HIS A 261 -8.93 -16.14 -1.68
CA HIS A 261 -10.26 -16.42 -2.21
C HIS A 261 -10.27 -16.62 -3.74
N PRO A 262 -11.10 -17.53 -4.29
CA PRO A 262 -11.19 -17.76 -5.74
C PRO A 262 -11.54 -16.51 -6.56
N ASP A 263 -12.42 -15.63 -6.05
CA ASP A 263 -12.76 -14.39 -6.76
C ASP A 263 -11.57 -13.45 -6.93
N ILE A 264 -10.69 -13.40 -5.93
CA ILE A 264 -9.46 -12.59 -5.98
C ILE A 264 -8.52 -13.17 -7.03
N LYS A 265 -8.35 -14.50 -7.04
CA LYS A 265 -7.60 -15.21 -8.09
C LYS A 265 -8.16 -14.91 -9.48
N ASN A 266 -9.49 -14.94 -9.64
CA ASN A 266 -10.16 -14.63 -10.90
C ASN A 266 -9.96 -13.17 -11.31
N ASN A 267 -10.01 -12.22 -10.38
CA ASN A 267 -9.73 -10.82 -10.65
C ASN A 267 -8.27 -10.61 -11.07
N PHE A 268 -7.31 -11.24 -10.39
CA PHE A 268 -5.90 -11.20 -10.80
C PHE A 268 -5.70 -11.74 -12.23
N LEU A 269 -6.29 -12.88 -12.57
CA LEU A 269 -6.22 -13.44 -13.93
C LEU A 269 -6.86 -12.53 -14.97
N LYS A 270 -8.02 -11.91 -14.66
CA LYS A 270 -8.67 -10.93 -15.53
C LYS A 270 -7.80 -9.69 -15.75
N TYR A 271 -7.16 -9.20 -14.69
CA TYR A 271 -6.22 -8.08 -14.77
C TYR A 271 -5.02 -8.43 -15.66
N VAL A 272 -4.39 -9.59 -15.48
CA VAL A 272 -3.30 -10.06 -16.37
C VAL A 272 -3.75 -10.13 -17.83
N LEU A 273 -4.92 -10.72 -18.11
CA LEU A 273 -5.47 -10.82 -19.46
C LEU A 273 -5.78 -9.45 -20.07
N MET A 274 -6.36 -8.53 -19.28
CA MET A 274 -6.62 -7.15 -19.69
C MET A 274 -5.32 -6.45 -20.07
N THR A 275 -4.30 -6.55 -19.20
CA THR A 275 -2.99 -5.95 -19.42
C THR A 275 -2.35 -6.48 -20.70
N ILE A 276 -2.37 -7.81 -20.94
CA ILE A 276 -1.83 -8.37 -22.19
C ILE A 276 -2.59 -7.82 -23.42
N ARG A 277 -3.93 -7.83 -23.39
CA ARG A 277 -4.76 -7.38 -24.51
C ARG A 277 -4.57 -5.91 -24.86
N LYS A 278 -4.48 -5.04 -23.84
CA LYS A 278 -4.23 -3.61 -24.02
C LYS A 278 -2.83 -3.30 -24.54
N ASN A 279 -1.90 -4.26 -24.49
CA ASN A 279 -0.49 -4.06 -24.81
C ASN A 279 0.02 -4.93 -25.97
N LEU A 280 -0.87 -5.46 -26.81
CA LEU A 280 -0.50 -6.23 -28.00
C LEU A 280 0.37 -5.43 -28.97
N ASP A 281 0.22 -4.10 -28.97
CA ASP A 281 0.99 -3.18 -29.81
C ASP A 281 2.49 -3.16 -29.49
N ARG A 282 2.90 -3.61 -28.29
CA ARG A 282 4.32 -3.78 -27.93
C ARG A 282 5.06 -4.79 -28.80
N ASN A 283 4.34 -5.66 -29.53
CA ASN A 283 4.93 -6.61 -30.48
C ASN A 283 5.27 -5.96 -31.84
N LYS A 284 4.87 -4.71 -32.08
CA LYS A 284 5.16 -3.97 -33.31
C LYS A 284 6.60 -3.40 -33.25
N ILE A 285 7.20 -3.20 -34.42
CA ILE A 285 8.52 -2.56 -34.56
C ILE A 285 8.50 -1.11 -34.08
N SER A 286 7.38 -0.41 -34.30
CA SER A 286 7.13 0.95 -33.82
C SER A 286 5.75 0.97 -33.17
N PHE A 287 5.68 1.52 -31.96
CA PHE A 287 4.46 1.69 -31.19
C PHE A 287 4.54 3.01 -30.41
N ASP A 288 3.39 3.45 -29.93
CA ASP A 288 3.28 4.65 -29.10
C ASP A 288 3.54 4.29 -27.64
N GLU A 289 4.70 4.70 -27.12
CA GLU A 289 5.12 4.44 -25.73
C GLU A 289 4.17 5.05 -24.68
N GLN A 290 3.34 6.04 -25.05
CA GLN A 290 2.36 6.63 -24.14
C GLN A 290 1.08 5.79 -24.02
N LYS A 291 0.88 4.83 -24.94
CA LYS A 291 -0.33 4.00 -25.00
C LYS A 291 -0.10 2.56 -24.52
N VAL A 292 1.13 2.23 -24.14
CA VAL A 292 1.50 0.91 -23.66
C VAL A 292 2.26 0.99 -22.34
N ILE A 293 2.26 -0.10 -21.60
CA ILE A 293 3.04 -0.27 -20.39
C ILE A 293 4.54 -0.11 -20.67
N SER A 294 5.30 0.32 -19.66
CA SER A 294 6.75 0.41 -19.75
C SER A 294 7.41 -0.98 -19.86
N ASP A 295 8.65 -0.99 -20.36
CA ASP A 295 9.46 -2.20 -20.44
C ASP A 295 9.72 -2.81 -19.05
N GLY A 296 9.97 -1.97 -18.03
CA GLY A 296 10.10 -2.38 -16.65
C GLY A 296 8.86 -3.10 -16.12
N PHE A 297 7.68 -2.53 -16.38
CA PHE A 297 6.40 -3.16 -16.05
C PHE A 297 6.26 -4.53 -16.72
N ALA A 298 6.47 -4.60 -18.04
CA ALA A 298 6.34 -5.84 -18.79
C ALA A 298 7.31 -6.91 -18.28
N TYR A 299 8.55 -6.53 -17.99
CA TYR A 299 9.58 -7.41 -17.44
C TYR A 299 9.20 -7.96 -16.06
N ASN A 300 8.75 -7.09 -15.15
CA ASN A 300 8.34 -7.48 -13.81
C ASN A 300 7.09 -8.35 -13.82
N MET A 301 6.10 -8.05 -14.67
CA MET A 301 4.92 -8.90 -14.85
C MET A 301 5.30 -10.29 -15.34
N ASN A 302 6.19 -10.39 -16.33
CA ASN A 302 6.67 -11.67 -16.82
C ASN A 302 7.40 -12.48 -15.75
N ASN A 303 8.25 -11.84 -14.94
CA ASN A 303 8.95 -12.50 -13.83
C ASN A 303 7.98 -13.00 -12.75
N LEU A 304 6.95 -12.21 -12.42
CA LEU A 304 5.89 -12.64 -11.50
C LEU A 304 5.20 -13.91 -12.01
N LEU A 305 4.79 -13.94 -13.28
CA LEU A 305 4.17 -15.12 -13.89
C LEU A 305 5.12 -16.31 -13.98
N LEU A 306 6.41 -16.06 -14.21
CA LEU A 306 7.46 -17.08 -14.20
C LEU A 306 7.61 -17.70 -12.80
N LEU A 307 7.52 -16.92 -11.72
CA LEU A 307 7.57 -17.45 -10.35
C LEU A 307 6.39 -18.40 -10.05
N PHE A 308 5.17 -18.05 -10.47
CA PHE A 308 4.02 -18.95 -10.40
C PHE A 308 4.25 -20.24 -11.21
N SER A 309 4.76 -20.10 -12.44
CA SER A 309 5.02 -21.25 -13.33
C SER A 309 6.13 -22.16 -12.81
N THR A 310 7.16 -21.58 -12.19
CA THR A 310 8.28 -22.31 -11.60
C THR A 310 7.82 -23.24 -10.49
N ARG A 311 6.79 -22.86 -9.72
CA ARG A 311 6.19 -23.73 -8.69
C ARG A 311 5.49 -24.95 -9.28
N ILE A 312 4.87 -24.81 -10.46
CA ILE A 312 4.26 -25.92 -11.19
C ILE A 312 5.34 -26.91 -11.62
N VAL A 313 6.43 -26.41 -12.22
CA VAL A 313 7.55 -27.24 -12.67
C VAL A 313 8.24 -27.93 -11.49
N LYS A 314 8.63 -27.18 -10.45
CA LYS A 314 9.29 -27.74 -9.26
C LYS A 314 8.41 -28.71 -8.48
N GLY A 315 7.09 -28.51 -8.52
CA GLY A 315 6.12 -29.40 -7.89
C GLY A 315 5.74 -30.63 -8.73
N ASN A 316 6.30 -30.79 -9.93
CA ASN A 316 5.91 -31.82 -10.90
C ASN A 316 4.40 -31.83 -11.19
N LEU A 317 3.79 -30.63 -11.26
CA LEU A 317 2.34 -30.43 -11.44
C LEU A 317 1.94 -30.22 -12.91
N SER A 318 2.78 -30.65 -13.85
CA SER A 318 2.52 -30.49 -15.29
C SER A 318 1.25 -31.19 -15.76
N ASN A 319 0.85 -32.25 -15.06
CA ASN A 319 -0.41 -32.96 -15.27
C ASN A 319 -1.67 -32.12 -14.99
N LEU A 320 -1.56 -31.00 -14.28
CA LEU A 320 -2.66 -30.06 -14.03
C LEU A 320 -2.83 -29.03 -15.14
N ILE A 321 -1.94 -28.99 -16.13
CA ILE A 321 -2.04 -28.09 -17.28
C ILE A 321 -2.95 -28.74 -18.32
N ASP A 322 -4.08 -28.08 -18.63
CA ASP A 322 -4.99 -28.54 -19.68
C ASP A 322 -4.37 -28.33 -21.07
N ILE A 323 -3.85 -29.40 -21.65
CA ILE A 323 -3.28 -29.41 -23.01
C ILE A 323 -4.34 -29.17 -24.10
N ASN A 324 -5.63 -29.31 -23.79
CA ASN A 324 -6.74 -29.04 -24.69
C ASN A 324 -7.32 -27.63 -24.49
N PHE A 325 -6.72 -26.79 -23.64
CA PHE A 325 -7.18 -25.42 -23.39
C PHE A 325 -7.42 -24.65 -24.70
N PHE A 326 -6.48 -24.73 -25.65
CA PHE A 326 -6.61 -24.05 -26.95
C PHE A 326 -7.64 -24.65 -27.90
N LYS A 327 -8.11 -25.88 -27.67
CA LYS A 327 -9.16 -26.51 -28.48
C LYS A 327 -10.57 -26.10 -28.05
N GLN A 328 -10.72 -25.59 -26.83
CA GLN A 328 -12.00 -25.18 -26.25
C GLN A 328 -12.28 -23.68 -26.44
N VAL A 329 -11.32 -22.91 -26.95
CA VAL A 329 -11.37 -21.43 -27.08
C VAL A 329 -11.58 -20.99 -28.54
N ASN A 330 -11.76 -21.95 -29.47
CA ASN A 330 -12.31 -21.73 -30.82
C ASN A 330 -13.80 -22.08 -30.84
#